data_AF-A0A948QXB7-F1
#
_entry.id   AF-A0A948QXB7-F1
#
_cell.length_a   1.000
_cell.length_b   1.000
_cell.length_c   1.000
_cell.angle_alpha   90.00
_cell.angle_beta   90.00
_cell.angle_gamma   90.00
#
_symmetry.space_group_name_H-M   'P 1'
#
loop_
_entity.id
_entity.type
_entity.pdbx_description
1 polymer ?
#
loop_
_entity_poly.entity_id
_entity_poly.type
_entity_poly.pdbx_seq_one_letter_code
_entity_poly.pdbx_strand_id
1 'polypeptide(L)'
;MKKKNKLLFISLLILGLAFVVFYLIIPVRKAPEKVEEVKVNSLQEVLLQSLTYKDIMLEYRKEAELVVVFYNESLSLAEEQVKEFFEENNIKKSENLKIEYIGSARDNNEPPAGFGQ
;
A
#
# COMPACT_ATOMS: atom_id res chain seq x y z
N MET A 1 58.37 -38.73 -24.99
CA MET A 1 56.98 -38.22 -25.14
C MET A 1 56.88 -37.36 -26.40
N LYS A 2 56.00 -37.72 -27.34
CA LYS A 2 55.90 -37.14 -28.69
C LYS A 2 55.53 -35.65 -28.61
N LYS A 3 56.17 -34.80 -29.44
CA LYS A 3 56.02 -33.32 -29.48
C LYS A 3 54.57 -32.82 -29.48
N LYS A 4 53.63 -33.62 -30.00
CA LYS A 4 52.18 -33.34 -30.04
C LYS A 4 51.54 -33.19 -28.64
N ASN A 5 52.03 -33.92 -27.63
CA ASN A 5 51.45 -33.86 -26.29
C ASN A 5 51.86 -32.60 -25.52
N LYS A 6 53.01 -32.00 -25.87
CA LYS A 6 53.45 -30.72 -25.28
C LYS A 6 52.59 -29.55 -25.75
N LEU A 7 52.16 -29.58 -27.02
CA LEU A 7 51.34 -28.52 -27.61
C LEU A 7 49.92 -28.50 -27.01
N LEU A 8 49.34 -29.68 -26.78
CA LEU A 8 48.06 -29.82 -26.09
C LEU A 8 48.11 -29.26 -24.66
N PHE A 9 49.22 -29.49 -23.95
CA PHE A 9 49.39 -29.00 -22.58
C PHE A 9 49.47 -27.47 -22.52
N ILE A 10 50.21 -26.86 -23.45
CA ILE A 10 50.33 -25.39 -23.55
C ILE A 10 48.98 -24.76 -23.89
N SER A 11 48.21 -25.36 -24.80
CA SER A 11 46.87 -24.89 -25.15
C SER A 11 45.91 -24.94 -23.96
N LEU A 12 45.97 -26.02 -23.15
CA LEU A 12 45.15 -26.12 -21.93
C LEU A 12 45.53 -25.06 -20.89
N LEU A 13 46.83 -24.79 -20.78
CA LEU A 13 47.36 -23.83 -19.79
C LEU A 13 46.96 -22.39 -20.13
N ILE A 14 46.97 -22.02 -21.42
CA ILE A 14 46.52 -20.70 -21.90
C ILE A 14 45.01 -20.53 -21.68
N LEU A 15 44.21 -21.59 -21.92
CA LEU A 15 42.77 -21.55 -21.73
C LEU A 15 42.39 -21.35 -20.25
N GLY A 16 43.10 -22.04 -19.34
CA GLY A 16 42.93 -21.86 -17.89
C GLY A 16 43.30 -20.45 -17.42
N LEU A 17 44.39 -19.88 -17.96
CA LEU A 17 44.84 -18.54 -17.60
C LEU A 17 43.85 -17.46 -18.05
N ALA A 18 43.29 -17.58 -19.26
CA ALA A 18 42.26 -16.68 -19.76
C ALA A 18 40.99 -16.68 -18.89
N PHE A 19 40.59 -17.85 -18.37
CA PHE A 19 39.42 -17.99 -17.51
C PHE A 19 39.59 -17.27 -16.16
N VAL A 20 40.78 -17.34 -15.56
CA VAL A 20 41.09 -16.64 -14.29
C VAL A 20 41.08 -15.13 -14.47
N VAL A 21 41.63 -14.62 -15.57
CA VAL A 21 41.62 -13.17 -15.87
C VAL A 21 40.20 -12.68 -16.11
N PHE A 22 39.34 -13.45 -16.79
CA PHE A 22 37.95 -13.07 -17.03
C PHE A 22 37.14 -12.96 -15.73
N TYR A 23 37.39 -13.85 -14.76
CA TYR A 23 36.67 -13.85 -13.47
C TYR A 23 37.09 -12.72 -12.54
N LEU A 24 38.35 -12.25 -12.63
CA LEU A 24 38.85 -11.13 -11.82
C LEU A 24 38.39 -9.77 -12.34
N ILE A 25 38.16 -9.63 -13.66
CA ILE A 25 37.85 -8.33 -14.29
C ILE A 25 36.36 -8.00 -14.24
N ILE A 26 35.47 -8.99 -14.16
CA ILE A 26 34.03 -8.73 -14.13
C ILE A 26 33.58 -8.53 -12.68
N PRO A 27 33.33 -7.28 -12.22
CA PRO A 27 32.68 -7.08 -10.94
C PRO A 27 31.28 -7.67 -11.04
N VAL A 28 31.03 -8.74 -10.28
CA VAL A 28 29.69 -9.28 -10.07
C VAL A 28 28.90 -8.16 -9.39
N ARG A 29 28.16 -7.37 -10.18
CA ARG A 29 27.17 -6.43 -9.66
C ARG A 29 26.14 -7.29 -8.94
N LYS A 30 26.20 -7.30 -7.61
CA LYS A 30 25.10 -7.83 -6.80
C LYS A 30 23.84 -7.13 -7.28
N ALA A 31 22.84 -7.92 -7.68
CA ALA A 31 21.51 -7.40 -7.94
C ALA A 31 21.09 -6.58 -6.70
N PRO A 32 20.42 -5.43 -6.89
CA PRO A 32 19.94 -4.65 -5.76
C PRO A 32 19.13 -5.59 -4.87
N GLU A 33 19.53 -5.68 -3.60
CA GLU A 33 18.78 -6.39 -2.59
C GLU A 33 17.36 -5.84 -2.66
N LYS A 34 16.40 -6.70 -2.97
CA LYS A 34 15.00 -6.32 -3.06
C LYS A 34 14.66 -5.86 -1.64
N VAL A 35 14.58 -4.55 -1.45
CA VAL A 35 14.02 -3.98 -0.23
C VAL A 35 12.65 -4.60 -0.15
N GLU A 36 12.44 -5.50 0.80
CA GLU A 36 11.10 -5.88 1.19
C GLU A 36 10.46 -4.58 1.63
N GLU A 37 9.67 -4.00 0.74
CA GLU A 37 8.79 -2.91 1.08
C GLU A 37 7.98 -3.42 2.26
N VAL A 38 8.29 -2.87 3.44
CA VAL A 38 7.47 -3.01 4.63
C VAL A 38 6.07 -2.69 4.16
N LYS A 39 5.25 -3.73 4.04
CA LYS A 39 3.88 -3.65 3.55
C LYS A 39 3.13 -2.80 4.57
N VAL A 40 3.09 -1.49 4.32
CA VAL A 40 2.37 -0.54 5.17
C VAL A 40 0.90 -0.89 5.00
N ASN A 41 0.36 -1.51 6.03
CA ASN A 41 -0.95 -2.14 6.03
C ASN A 41 -2.06 -1.17 5.63
N SER A 42 -2.65 -1.47 4.46
CA SER A 42 -4.09 -1.71 4.28
C SER A 42 -5.09 -0.67 4.82
N LEU A 43 -4.87 0.61 4.51
CA LEU A 43 -5.98 1.35 3.87
C LEU A 43 -6.02 1.14 2.36
N GLN A 44 -4.91 0.75 1.75
CA GLN A 44 -4.77 0.71 0.29
C GLN A 44 -5.50 -0.49 -0.38
N GLU A 45 -5.95 -1.48 0.40
CA GLU A 45 -6.66 -2.67 -0.11
C GLU A 45 -8.16 -2.72 0.24
N VAL A 46 -8.70 -1.85 1.11
CA VAL A 46 -10.09 -1.98 1.62
C VAL A 46 -11.13 -1.17 0.83
N LEU A 47 -10.71 -0.20 0.03
CA LEU A 47 -11.58 0.94 -0.24
C LEU A 47 -12.40 0.87 -1.54
N LEU A 48 -13.19 -0.20 -1.64
CA LEU A 48 -14.48 -0.21 -2.35
C LEU A 48 -15.64 -0.50 -1.37
N GLN A 49 -15.36 -0.58 -0.06
CA GLN A 49 -16.29 -1.07 0.94
C GLN A 49 -16.60 0.02 1.98
N SER A 50 -17.88 0.27 2.21
CA SER A 50 -18.37 1.04 3.35
C SER A 50 -17.93 0.35 4.65
N LEU A 51 -17.36 1.11 5.57
CA LEU A 51 -16.91 0.64 6.88
C LEU A 51 -17.77 1.28 7.96
N THR A 52 -18.13 0.53 9.00
CA THR A 52 -18.83 1.08 10.18
C THR A 52 -17.90 1.07 11.37
N TYR A 53 -17.84 2.18 12.11
CA TYR A 53 -17.09 2.31 13.36
C TYR A 53 -17.90 3.12 14.35
N LYS A 54 -18.23 2.55 15.52
CA LYS A 54 -19.14 3.18 16.50
C LYS A 54 -20.42 3.68 15.79
N ASP A 55 -20.73 4.98 15.91
CA ASP A 55 -21.92 5.62 15.33
C ASP A 55 -21.63 6.33 13.99
N ILE A 56 -20.45 6.08 13.40
CA ILE A 56 -20.06 6.59 12.08
C ILE A 56 -19.97 5.49 11.02
N MET A 57 -20.33 5.82 9.80
CA MET A 57 -20.07 5.02 8.60
C MET A 57 -19.13 5.79 7.66
N LEU A 58 -18.06 5.13 7.22
CA LEU A 58 -17.02 5.66 6.36
C LEU A 58 -17.14 5.06 4.97
N GLU A 59 -17.29 5.90 3.95
CA GLU A 59 -17.23 5.52 2.54
C GLU A 59 -16.00 6.17 1.92
N TYR A 60 -15.15 5.40 1.25
CA TYR A 60 -14.03 5.96 0.51
C TYR A 60 -14.23 5.90 -0.99
N ARG A 61 -13.98 7.04 -1.61
CA ARG A 61 -14.05 7.24 -3.05
C ARG A 61 -12.63 7.42 -3.58
N LYS A 62 -12.07 6.33 -4.07
CA LYS A 62 -10.68 6.26 -4.56
C LYS A 62 -10.37 7.29 -5.66
N GLU A 63 -11.31 7.52 -6.56
CA GLU A 63 -11.13 8.44 -7.70
C GLU A 63 -10.95 9.91 -7.27
N ALA A 64 -11.49 10.29 -6.11
CA ALA A 64 -11.48 11.66 -5.60
C ALA A 64 -10.64 11.83 -4.33
N GLU A 65 -9.96 10.77 -3.86
CA GLU A 65 -9.27 10.71 -2.56
C GLU A 65 -10.13 11.28 -1.42
N LEU A 66 -11.40 10.86 -1.38
CA LEU A 66 -12.41 11.40 -0.46
C LEU A 66 -12.90 10.31 0.50
N VAL A 67 -12.89 10.59 1.80
CA VAL A 67 -13.61 9.82 2.82
C VAL A 67 -14.90 10.57 3.17
N VAL A 68 -16.04 9.94 2.97
CA VAL A 68 -17.34 10.45 3.40
C VAL A 68 -17.69 9.79 4.73
N VAL A 69 -18.03 10.60 5.73
CA VAL A 69 -18.31 10.20 7.10
C VAL A 69 -19.78 10.49 7.38
N PHE A 70 -20.58 9.45 7.47
CA PHE A 70 -21.99 9.51 7.85
C PHE A 70 -22.09 9.34 9.36
N TYR A 71 -22.66 10.31 10.08
CA TYR A 71 -22.70 10.29 11.55
C TYR A 71 -24.09 10.61 12.11
N ASN A 72 -24.51 9.96 13.18
CA ASN A 72 -25.86 10.17 13.75
C ASN A 72 -25.92 11.25 14.82
N GLU A 73 -24.80 11.56 15.48
CA GLU A 73 -24.74 12.46 16.63
C GLU A 73 -24.25 13.87 16.26
N SER A 74 -23.25 14.39 16.96
CA SER A 74 -22.66 15.70 16.69
C SER A 74 -21.45 15.60 15.76
N LEU A 75 -21.21 16.65 14.99
CA LEU A 75 -20.03 16.75 14.12
C LEU A 75 -18.72 16.63 14.92
N SER A 76 -18.65 17.28 16.09
CA SER A 76 -17.45 17.25 16.94
C SER A 76 -17.11 15.84 17.40
N LEU A 77 -18.12 15.04 17.76
CA LEU A 77 -17.92 13.64 18.14
C LEU A 77 -17.51 12.79 16.93
N ALA A 78 -18.10 13.04 15.76
CA ALA A 78 -17.73 12.35 14.53
C ALA A 78 -16.26 12.62 14.15
N GLU A 79 -15.78 13.86 14.27
CA GLU A 79 -14.39 14.22 14.02
C GLU A 79 -13.42 13.52 14.99
N GLU A 80 -13.77 13.46 16.28
CA GLU A 80 -13.00 12.75 17.30
C GLU A 80 -12.94 11.25 16.99
N GLN A 81 -14.08 10.63 16.67
CA GLN A 81 -14.15 9.20 16.34
C GLN A 81 -13.39 8.86 15.04
N VAL A 82 -13.40 9.74 14.03
CA VAL A 82 -12.58 9.57 12.82
C VAL A 82 -11.10 9.64 13.18
N LYS A 83 -10.69 10.57 14.04
CA LYS A 83 -9.30 10.67 14.47
C LYS A 83 -8.86 9.41 15.22
N GLU A 84 -9.66 8.95 16.19
CA GLU A 84 -9.43 7.69 16.91
C GLU A 84 -9.31 6.51 15.94
N PHE A 85 -10.24 6.38 14.99
CA PHE A 85 -10.22 5.33 13.98
C PHE A 85 -8.91 5.34 13.17
N PHE A 86 -8.44 6.51 12.76
CA PHE A 86 -7.19 6.62 12.00
C PHE A 86 -5.97 6.27 12.85
N GLU A 87 -5.93 6.70 14.11
CA GLU A 87 -4.84 6.39 15.04
C GLU A 87 -4.79 4.88 15.38
N GLU A 88 -5.91 4.27 15.74
CA GLU A 88 -6.03 2.85 16.08
C GLU A 88 -5.58 1.94 14.92
N ASN A 89 -5.91 2.33 13.69
CA ASN A 89 -5.59 1.56 12.49
C ASN A 89 -4.26 1.96 11.84
N ASN A 90 -3.45 2.82 12.50
CA ASN A 90 -2.16 3.32 11.99
C ASN A 90 -2.25 3.93 10.59
N ILE A 91 -3.36 4.61 10.33
CA ILE A 91 -3.69 5.20 9.04
C ILE A 91 -3.04 6.57 8.92
N LYS A 92 -2.12 6.72 7.97
CA LYS A 92 -1.57 8.04 7.62
C LYS A 92 -2.51 8.75 6.65
N LYS A 93 -2.98 9.93 7.05
CA LYS A 93 -3.72 10.83 6.16
C LYS A 93 -2.78 11.31 5.04
N SER A 94 -3.14 11.03 3.79
CA SER A 94 -2.48 11.63 2.62
C SER A 94 -2.74 13.14 2.61
N GLU A 95 -1.79 13.93 2.12
CA GLU A 95 -1.95 15.39 1.97
C GLU A 95 -3.17 15.76 1.09
N ASN A 96 -3.51 14.89 0.15
CA ASN A 96 -4.61 15.06 -0.79
C ASN A 96 -5.93 14.46 -0.29
N LEU A 97 -5.93 13.75 0.86
CA LEU A 97 -7.13 13.09 1.37
C LEU A 97 -8.11 14.11 1.95
N LYS A 98 -9.27 14.24 1.32
CA LYS A 98 -10.39 15.04 1.82
C LYS A 98 -11.30 14.18 2.71
N ILE A 99 -11.83 14.77 3.77
CA ILE A 99 -12.85 14.14 4.64
C ILE A 99 -14.09 15.01 4.59
N GLU A 100 -15.24 14.43 4.28
CA GLU A 100 -16.54 15.10 4.21
C GLU A 100 -17.50 14.47 5.21
N TYR A 101 -18.11 15.29 6.07
CA TYR A 101 -18.99 14.82 7.12
C TYR A 101 -20.45 15.08 6.73
N ILE A 102 -21.28 14.05 6.80
CA ILE A 102 -22.70 14.06 6.47
C ILE A 102 -23.48 13.60 7.71
N GLY A 103 -24.33 14.47 8.23
CA GLY A 103 -25.24 14.11 9.32
C GLY A 103 -26.30 13.13 8.81
N SER A 104 -26.32 11.93 9.38
CA SER A 104 -27.30 10.86 9.16
C SER A 104 -28.46 10.91 10.15
N ALA A 105 -28.49 11.92 11.04
CA ALA A 105 -29.65 12.22 11.85
C ALA A 105 -30.86 12.26 10.91
N ARG A 106 -31.64 11.17 10.92
CA ARG A 106 -32.95 11.12 10.30
C ARG A 106 -33.69 12.28 10.94
N ASP A 107 -33.92 13.34 10.17
CA ASP A 107 -35.00 14.23 10.53
C ASP A 107 -36.20 13.30 10.62
N ASN A 108 -36.83 13.28 11.80
CA ASN A 108 -37.98 12.44 12.09
C ASN A 108 -39.13 12.98 11.23
N ASN A 109 -39.08 12.74 9.92
CA ASN A 109 -40.21 12.81 9.01
C ASN A 109 -41.15 11.66 9.39
N GLU A 110 -41.71 11.80 10.58
CA GLU A 110 -43.13 11.69 10.84
C GLU A 110 -43.87 12.04 9.55
N PRO A 111 -44.74 11.15 9.05
CA PRO A 111 -45.54 11.50 7.88
C PRO A 111 -46.21 12.85 8.15
N PRO A 112 -46.30 13.75 7.15
CA PRO A 112 -46.80 15.10 7.36
C PRO A 112 -48.15 15.06 8.07
N ALA A 113 -48.40 15.99 9.00
CA ALA A 113 -49.67 16.09 9.69
C ALA A 113 -50.82 16.13 8.65
N GLY A 114 -51.60 15.05 8.57
CA GLY A 114 -52.65 14.86 7.54
C GLY A 114 -52.41 13.71 6.54
N PHE A 115 -51.30 12.97 6.60
CA PHE A 115 -51.16 11.74 5.80
C PHE A 115 -51.94 10.59 6.46
N GLY A 116 -53.13 10.26 5.94
CA GLY A 116 -53.96 9.15 6.41
C GLY A 116 -55.29 9.52 7.09
N GLN A 117 -55.77 10.76 6.96
CA GLN A 117 -57.16 11.14 7.27
C GLN A 117 -57.80 11.89 6.10
#